data_AF-A0A1R3FWJ2-F1
#
_entry.id   AF-A0A1R3FWJ2-F1
#
_cell.length_a   1.000
_cell.length_b   1.000
_cell.length_c   1.000
_cell.angle_alpha   90.00
_cell.angle_beta   90.00
_cell.angle_gamma   90.00
#
_symmetry.space_group_name_H-M   'P 1'
#
loop_
_entity.id
_entity.type
_entity.pdbx_description
1 polymer ?
#
loop_
_entity_poly.entity_id
_entity_poly.type
_entity_poly.pdbx_seq_one_letter_code
_entity_poly.pdbx_strand_id
1 'polypeptide(L)'
;MATRVAGSLCLATGLGDEMIVNSMKEYEERAVSLALNRPKLQALTDKLKAVRLSCPLFDTARWVRNLERSYFKMWNIHCSGQQPQHFKVTENDFDFPCDR
;
A
#
# COMPACT_ATOMS: atom_id res chain seq x y z
N MET A 1 2.90 6.73 -14.71
CA MET A 1 2.60 6.34 -13.31
C MET A 1 1.18 5.75 -13.11
N ALA A 2 0.37 5.53 -14.15
CA ALA A 2 -1.03 5.09 -14.01
C ALA A 2 -1.22 3.56 -13.94
N THR A 3 -0.24 2.74 -14.32
CA THR A 3 -0.41 1.28 -14.48
C THR A 3 -0.26 0.47 -13.18
N ARG A 4 0.23 1.08 -12.09
CA ARG A 4 0.53 0.37 -10.83
C ARG A 4 -0.39 0.71 -9.67
N VAL A 5 -1.38 1.58 -9.88
CA VAL A 5 -2.30 2.02 -8.83
C VAL A 5 -3.06 0.82 -8.25
N ALA A 6 -3.77 0.06 -9.09
CA ALA A 6 -4.52 -1.11 -8.66
C ALA A 6 -3.64 -2.17 -7.97
N GLY A 7 -2.43 -2.41 -8.47
CA GLY A 7 -1.47 -3.32 -7.84
C GLY A 7 -1.04 -2.87 -6.44
N SER A 8 -0.77 -1.58 -6.26
CA SER A 8 -0.45 -1.01 -4.94
C SER A 8 -1.61 -1.18 -3.95
N LEU A 9 -2.86 -0.97 -4.41
CA LEU A 9 -4.06 -1.18 -3.60
C LEU A 9 -4.19 -2.64 -3.19
N CYS A 10 -3.99 -3.58 -4.13
CA CYS A 10 -4.02 -5.01 -3.87
C CYS A 10 -2.98 -5.42 -2.81
N LEU A 11 -1.74 -4.92 -2.91
CA LEU A 11 -0.71 -5.15 -1.90
C LEU A 11 -1.11 -4.60 -0.52
N ALA A 12 -1.70 -3.41 -0.48
CA ALA A 12 -2.14 -2.78 0.76
C ALA A 12 -3.27 -3.55 1.48
N THR A 13 -3.99 -4.45 0.79
CA THR A 13 -4.95 -5.36 1.44
C THR A 13 -4.29 -6.53 2.18
N GLY A 14 -3.00 -6.81 1.92
CA GLY A 14 -2.32 -8.02 2.40
C GLY A 14 -2.59 -9.28 1.57
N LEU A 15 -3.42 -9.18 0.52
CA LEU A 15 -3.81 -10.30 -0.37
C LEU A 15 -3.29 -10.11 -1.79
N GLY A 16 -2.24 -9.30 -1.96
CA GLY A 16 -1.68 -8.96 -3.27
C GLY A 16 -1.26 -10.18 -4.09
N ASP A 17 -0.67 -11.19 -3.45
CA ASP A 17 -0.22 -12.42 -4.11
C ASP A 17 -1.38 -13.25 -4.71
N GLU A 18 -2.60 -13.08 -4.19
CA GLU A 18 -3.79 -13.76 -4.72
C GLU A 18 -4.39 -13.01 -5.92
N MET A 19 -4.07 -11.73 -6.10
CA MET A 19 -4.73 -10.80 -7.05
C MET A 19 -3.81 -10.20 -8.11
N ILE A 20 -2.48 -10.20 -7.90
CA ILE A 20 -1.49 -9.60 -8.80
C ILE A 20 -0.78 -10.71 -9.56
N VAL A 21 -0.54 -10.47 -10.83
CA VAL A 21 0.14 -11.37 -11.76
C VAL A 21 1.13 -10.60 -12.62
N ASN A 22 2.06 -11.31 -13.26
CA ASN A 22 3.19 -10.67 -13.96
C ASN A 22 3.03 -10.64 -15.48
N SER A 23 1.96 -11.23 -16.03
CA SER A 23 1.70 -11.27 -17.46
C SER A 23 0.20 -11.25 -17.78
N MET A 24 -0.16 -10.85 -18.99
CA MET A 24 -1.55 -10.89 -19.47
C MET A 24 -2.11 -12.32 -19.51
N LYS A 25 -1.27 -13.30 -19.83
CA LYS A 25 -1.65 -14.72 -19.83
C LYS A 25 -2.03 -15.19 -18.42
N GLU A 26 -1.18 -14.90 -17.43
CA GLU A 26 -1.50 -15.23 -16.03
C GLU A 26 -2.74 -14.48 -15.53
N TYR A 27 -2.99 -13.26 -16.01
CA TYR A 27 -4.18 -12.49 -15.67
C TYR A 27 -5.45 -13.19 -16.14
N GLU A 28 -5.48 -13.62 -17.40
CA GLU A 28 -6.58 -14.39 -17.96
C GLU A 28 -6.79 -15.70 -17.20
N GLU A 29 -5.72 -16.49 -17.03
CA GLU A 29 -5.77 -17.77 -16.31
C GLU A 29 -6.29 -17.60 -14.87
N ARG A 30 -5.83 -16.56 -14.15
CA ARG A 30 -6.26 -16.25 -12.79
C ARG A 30 -7.74 -15.84 -12.75
N ALA A 31 -8.16 -14.96 -13.65
CA ALA A 31 -9.53 -14.49 -13.73
C ALA A 31 -10.50 -15.65 -14.04
N VAL A 32 -10.17 -16.50 -15.02
CA VAL A 32 -10.94 -17.68 -15.37
C VAL A 32 -10.95 -18.70 -14.22
N SER A 33 -9.80 -18.96 -13.58
CA SER A 33 -9.72 -19.87 -12.42
C SER A 33 -10.63 -19.43 -11.27
N LEU A 34 -10.69 -18.13 -10.98
CA LEU A 34 -11.57 -17.58 -9.95
C LEU A 34 -13.04 -17.65 -10.38
N ALA A 35 -13.36 -17.34 -11.64
CA ALA A 35 -14.72 -17.39 -12.17
C ALA A 35 -15.29 -18.81 -12.17
N LEU A 36 -14.48 -19.82 -12.51
CA LEU A 36 -14.89 -21.23 -12.54
C LEU A 36 -14.93 -21.87 -11.15
N ASN A 37 -14.21 -21.33 -10.16
CA ASN A 37 -14.15 -21.87 -8.81
C ASN A 37 -14.80 -20.91 -7.80
N ARG A 38 -16.14 -20.98 -7.73
CA ARG A 38 -16.95 -20.15 -6.84
C ARG A 38 -16.55 -20.24 -5.35
N PRO A 39 -16.25 -21.43 -4.78
CA PRO A 39 -15.74 -21.53 -3.41
C PRO A 39 -14.44 -20.73 -3.18
N LYS A 40 -13.48 -20.81 -4.11
CA LYS A 40 -12.22 -20.06 -4.03
C LYS A 40 -12.44 -18.55 -4.11
N LEU A 41 -13.31 -18.09 -5.01
CA LEU A 41 -13.68 -16.68 -5.12
C LEU A 41 -14.38 -16.17 -3.85
N GLN A 42 -15.26 -16.98 -3.28
CA GLN A 42 -15.95 -16.66 -2.02
C GLN A 42 -14.96 -16.53 -0.87
N ALA A 43 -14.03 -17.48 -0.73
CA ALA A 43 -12.99 -17.43 0.28
C ALA A 43 -12.11 -16.17 0.17
N LEU A 44 -11.69 -15.79 -1.03
CA LEU A 44 -10.95 -14.54 -1.26
C LEU A 44 -11.78 -13.31 -0.88
N THR A 45 -13.07 -13.29 -1.26
CA THR A 45 -14.00 -12.22 -0.91
C THR A 45 -14.18 -12.08 0.61
N ASP A 46 -14.28 -13.20 1.32
CA ASP A 46 -14.47 -13.21 2.77
C ASP A 46 -13.19 -12.77 3.50
N LYS A 47 -12.00 -13.18 3.03
CA LYS A 47 -10.73 -12.64 3.50
C LYS A 47 -10.67 -11.11 3.33
N LEU A 48 -11.03 -10.60 2.14
CA LEU A 48 -11.06 -9.16 1.87
C LEU A 48 -12.01 -8.43 2.81
N LYS A 49 -13.22 -8.96 3.03
CA LYS A 49 -14.19 -8.37 3.96
C LYS A 49 -13.68 -8.33 5.39
N ALA A 50 -12.98 -9.37 5.83
CA ALA A 50 -12.42 -9.45 7.18
C ALA A 50 -11.29 -8.42 7.40
N VAL A 51 -10.45 -8.20 6.39
CA VAL A 51 -9.29 -7.29 6.51
C VAL A 51 -9.59 -5.84 6.12
N ARG A 52 -10.70 -5.55 5.43
CA ARG A 52 -10.96 -4.19 4.86
C ARG A 52 -10.92 -3.05 5.89
N LEU A 53 -11.22 -3.32 7.16
CA LEU A 53 -11.21 -2.28 8.22
C LEU A 53 -9.91 -2.23 9.02
N SER A 54 -9.05 -3.24 8.86
CA SER A 54 -7.80 -3.37 9.60
C SER A 54 -6.56 -3.29 8.70
N CYS A 55 -6.73 -3.37 7.38
CA CYS A 55 -5.63 -3.26 6.44
C CYS A 55 -5.14 -1.81 6.32
N PRO A 56 -3.84 -1.58 6.05
CA PRO A 56 -3.27 -0.24 5.93
C PRO A 56 -3.95 0.65 4.89
N LEU A 57 -4.67 0.07 3.92
CA LEU A 57 -5.32 0.79 2.84
C LEU A 57 -6.32 1.85 3.34
N PHE A 58 -7.00 1.61 4.45
CA PHE A 58 -8.01 2.51 5.02
C PHE A 58 -7.60 3.12 6.37
N ASP A 59 -6.35 2.91 6.81
CA ASP A 59 -5.82 3.55 8.02
C ASP A 59 -5.38 4.99 7.70
N THR A 60 -6.36 5.89 7.60
CA THR A 60 -6.11 7.30 7.25
C THR A 60 -5.22 7.99 8.29
N ALA A 61 -5.37 7.67 9.57
CA ALA A 61 -4.58 8.30 10.62
C ALA A 61 -3.08 7.95 10.49
N ARG A 62 -2.77 6.67 10.24
CA ARG A 62 -1.39 6.25 9.95
C ARG A 62 -0.87 6.87 8.65
N TRP A 63 -1.71 6.95 7.61
CA TRP A 63 -1.33 7.58 6.34
C TRP A 63 -0.97 9.06 6.50
N VAL A 64 -1.79 9.85 7.21
CA VAL A 64 -1.53 11.27 7.50
C VAL A 64 -0.22 11.43 8.27
N ARG A 65 -0.01 10.64 9.34
CA ARG A 65 1.26 10.68 10.09
C ARG A 65 2.47 10.39 9.21
N ASN A 66 2.39 9.40 8.32
CA ASN A 66 3.48 9.09 7.40
C ASN A 66 3.72 10.21 6.37
N LEU A 67 2.67 10.92 5.96
CA LEU A 67 2.78 12.09 5.09
C LEU A 67 3.45 13.26 5.81
N GLU A 68 3.04 13.58 7.03
CA GLU A 68 3.65 14.62 7.88
C GLU A 68 5.14 14.35 8.09
N ARG A 69 5.50 13.11 8.42
CA ARG A 69 6.90 12.65 8.52
C ARG A 69 7.67 12.90 7.22
N SER A 70 7.03 12.66 6.06
CA SER A 70 7.67 12.90 4.76
C SER A 70 7.96 14.39 4.54
N TYR A 71 7.02 15.27 4.89
CA TYR A 71 7.20 16.72 4.74
C TYR A 71 8.28 17.25 5.68
N PHE A 72 8.30 16.81 6.94
CA PHE A 72 9.34 17.22 7.88
C PHE A 72 10.73 16.79 7.40
N LYS A 73 10.87 15.57 6.87
CA LYS A 73 12.13 15.10 6.31
C LYS A 73 12.56 15.90 5.07
N MET A 74 11.63 16.23 4.17
CA MET A 74 11.91 17.11 3.02
C MET A 74 12.38 18.49 3.48
N TRP A 75 11.72 19.06 4.50
CA TRP A 75 12.08 20.35 5.06
C TRP A 75 13.48 20.35 5.68
N ASN A 76 13.83 19.34 6.47
CA ASN A 76 15.16 19.22 7.07
C ASN A 76 16.28 19.10 6.02
N ILE A 77 16.05 18.33 4.94
CA ILE A 77 16.99 18.24 3.80
C ILE A 77 17.22 19.63 3.21
N HIS A 78 16.13 20.37 2.98
CA HIS A 78 16.19 21.72 2.43
C HIS A 78 16.92 22.70 3.36
N CYS A 79 16.55 22.76 4.64
CA CYS A 79 17.21 23.63 5.63
C CYS A 79 18.70 23.30 5.83
N SER A 80 19.11 22.05 5.62
CA SER A 80 20.51 21.63 5.66
C SER A 80 21.31 22.01 4.40
N GLY A 81 20.72 22.72 3.44
CA GLY A 81 21.35 23.12 2.19
C GLY A 81 21.61 21.96 1.22
N GLN A 82 21.01 20.80 1.46
CA GLN A 82 21.15 19.63 0.60
C GLN A 82 20.20 19.72 -0.61
N GLN A 83 20.57 19.08 -1.72
CA GLN A 83 19.68 18.96 -2.87
C GLN A 83 18.59 17.89 -2.62
N PRO A 84 17.44 17.97 -3.30
CA PRO A 84 16.41 16.94 -3.25
C PRO A 84 17.00 15.56 -3.55
N GLN A 85 16.77 14.60 -2.67
CA GLN A 85 17.30 13.25 -2.76
C GLN A 85 16.23 12.21 -2.45
N HIS A 86 16.44 10.99 -2.93
CA HIS A 86 15.57 9.87 -2.60
C HIS A 86 15.65 9.53 -1.12
N PHE A 87 14.50 9.35 -0.49
CA PHE A 87 14.43 8.83 0.87
C PHE A 87 13.20 7.96 1.06
N LYS A 88 13.26 7.10 2.07
CA LYS A 88 12.13 6.33 2.57
C LYS A 88 11.68 6.90 3.91
N VAL A 89 10.37 6.92 4.13
CA VAL A 89 9.77 7.21 5.43
C VAL A 89 9.70 5.90 6.21
N THR A 90 10.25 5.90 7.41
CA THR A 90 10.15 4.83 8.39
C THR A 90 9.24 5.27 9.52
N GLU A 91 8.48 4.35 10.10
CA GLU A 91 7.58 4.63 11.22
C GLU A 91 8.38 4.65 12.53
N ASN A 92 9.26 5.64 12.63
CA ASN A 92 10.09 5.88 13.79
C ASN A 92 9.77 7.25 14.37
N ASP A 93 9.19 7.30 15.56
CA ASP A 93 8.79 8.55 16.20
C ASP A 93 9.97 9.32 16.82
N PHE A 94 11.15 8.70 16.94
CA PHE A 94 12.34 9.37 17.50
C PHE A 94 12.88 10.49 16.61
N ASP A 95 12.65 10.42 15.30
CA ASP A 95 13.15 11.39 14.33
C ASP A 95 12.21 12.60 14.14
N PHE A 96 11.07 12.62 14.85
CA PHE A 96 10.01 13.62 14.71
C PHE A 96 9.61 14.16 16.09
N PRO A 97 10.04 15.38 16.46
CA PRO A 97 9.41 16.11 17.54
C PRO A 97 8.03 16.53 17.04
N CYS A 98 7.04 15.66 17.15
CA CYS A 98 5.66 16.12 17.17
C CYS A 98 5.53 16.91 18.47
N ASP A 99 5.55 18.24 18.38
CA ASP A 99 4.97 19.07 19.42
C ASP A 99 3.56 18.52 19.69
N ARG A 100 3.37 17.94 20.87
CA ARG A 100 2.12 17.34 21.31
C ARG A 100 1.57 18.16 22.46
#